data_AF-A0AAV8VS15-F1
#
_entry.id   AF-A0AAV8VS15-F1
#
_cell.length_a   1.000
_cell.length_b   1.000
_cell.length_c   1.000
_cell.angle_alpha   90.00
_cell.angle_beta   90.00
_cell.angle_gamma   90.00
#
_symmetry.space_group_name_H-M   'P 1'
#
loop_
_entity.id
_entity.type
_entity.pdbx_description
1 polymer ?
#
loop_
_entity_poly.entity_id
_entity_poly.type
_entity_poly.pdbx_seq_one_letter_code
_entity_poly.pdbx_strand_id
1 'polypeptide(L)'
;MFTGGFSNAEDTEITLGDVNGDVLQAVVDYCYTGSIEIREDNVETLLSTACLMLLHEVVEACSRFLAHQLHPSNCLGIAVFAEHQSCTSLLQEANAYTSQHFMQVIQNQEFLQLNVEQMESLLSSDDLNVPSEEHIFQALMSWIQHHPPVRRQHIGRLLGLVKLPLLSPAFLADQIETVIDGNL
;
A
#
# COMPACT_ATOMS: atom_id res chain seq x y z
N MET A 1 23.54 21.62 1.81
CA MET A 1 24.38 20.91 2.79
C MET A 1 25.82 21.41 2.77
N PHE A 2 26.51 21.43 1.63
CA PHE A 2 27.95 21.78 1.56
C PHE A 2 28.30 23.19 1.07
N THR A 3 27.31 24.03 0.77
CA THR A 3 27.54 25.43 0.36
C THR A 3 26.76 26.38 1.27
N GLY A 4 27.45 26.94 2.27
CA GLY A 4 27.25 28.31 2.78
C GLY A 4 25.89 28.70 3.39
N GLY A 5 25.36 27.93 4.36
CA GLY A 5 24.21 28.41 5.15
C GLY A 5 23.50 27.39 6.04
N PHE A 6 23.84 26.11 5.97
CA PHE A 6 23.34 25.08 6.88
C PHE A 6 24.36 24.84 8.00
N SER A 7 23.91 24.61 9.23
CA SER A 7 24.80 24.38 10.40
C SER A 7 25.83 23.27 10.19
N ASN A 8 25.55 22.32 9.30
CA ASN A 8 26.45 21.20 8.98
C ASN A 8 27.60 21.58 8.03
N ALA A 9 27.78 22.87 7.68
CA ALA A 9 28.81 23.29 6.73
C ALA A 9 30.24 23.22 7.29
N GLU A 10 30.40 23.19 8.61
CA GLU A 10 31.71 23.03 9.29
C GLU A 10 31.91 21.62 9.88
N ASP A 11 30.87 20.78 9.84
CA ASP A 11 30.93 19.41 10.35
C ASP A 11 31.64 18.50 9.35
N THR A 12 32.69 17.80 9.80
CA THR A 12 33.45 16.83 9.01
C THR A 12 32.76 15.47 8.90
N GLU A 13 31.76 15.22 9.75
CA GLU A 13 30.99 13.99 9.81
C GLU A 13 29.49 14.32 9.85
N ILE A 14 28.69 13.55 9.11
CA ILE A 14 27.23 13.71 9.05
C ILE A 14 26.62 12.37 9.44
N THR A 15 25.77 12.39 10.48
CA THR A 15 25.00 11.21 10.87
C THR A 15 23.73 11.14 10.03
N LEU A 16 23.59 10.10 9.22
CA LEU A 16 22.34 9.77 8.54
C LEU A 16 21.54 8.80 9.41
N GLY A 17 20.37 9.23 9.86
CA GLY A 17 19.38 8.34 10.49
C GLY A 17 18.57 7.58 9.43
N ASP A 18 18.07 6.40 9.78
CA ASP A 18 17.10 5.63 8.99
C ASP A 18 17.60 5.11 7.62
N VAL A 19 18.92 4.90 7.47
CA VAL A 19 19.51 4.33 6.24
C VAL A 19 20.28 3.05 6.56
N ASN A 20 20.09 2.02 5.75
CA ASN A 20 20.87 0.79 5.82
C ASN A 20 22.28 1.03 5.24
N GLY A 21 23.32 0.67 5.99
CA GLY A 21 24.72 0.89 5.60
C GLY A 21 25.12 0.22 4.28
N ASP A 22 24.62 -0.98 4.01
CA ASP A 22 24.93 -1.73 2.78
C ASP A 22 24.32 -1.04 1.55
N VAL A 23 23.08 -0.54 1.70
CA VAL A 23 22.38 0.21 0.66
C VAL A 23 23.03 1.56 0.42
N LEU A 24 23.43 2.25 1.49
CA LEU A 24 24.15 3.51 1.39
C LEU A 24 25.47 3.34 0.62
N GLN A 25 26.22 2.26 0.90
CA GLN A 25 27.42 1.95 0.16
C GLN A 25 27.13 1.75 -1.33
N ALA A 26 26.09 0.98 -1.68
CA ALA A 26 25.69 0.78 -3.07
C ALA A 26 25.29 2.10 -3.77
N VAL A 27 24.61 2.99 -3.05
CA VAL A 27 24.24 4.32 -3.55
C VAL A 27 25.47 5.21 -3.76
N VAL A 28 26.45 5.18 -2.84
CA VAL A 28 27.72 5.89 -3.01
C VAL A 28 28.48 5.34 -4.22
N ASP A 29 28.58 4.02 -4.35
CA ASP A 29 29.24 3.38 -5.50
C ASP A 29 28.54 3.76 -6.82
N TYR A 30 27.21 3.87 -6.83
CA TYR A 30 26.44 4.39 -7.96
C TYR A 30 26.81 5.83 -8.30
N CYS A 31 26.95 6.73 -7.33
CA CYS A 31 27.35 8.12 -7.58
C CYS A 31 28.71 8.23 -8.30
N TYR A 32 29.62 7.26 -8.10
CA TYR A 32 30.93 7.25 -8.75
C TYR A 32 30.97 6.43 -10.06
N THR A 33 30.15 5.38 -10.18
CA THR A 33 30.20 4.43 -11.31
C THR A 33 29.06 4.58 -12.31
N GLY A 34 27.94 5.20 -11.91
CA GLY A 34 26.70 5.29 -12.67
C GLY A 34 25.92 3.98 -12.78
N SER A 35 26.27 2.94 -12.00
CA SER A 35 25.62 1.63 -12.05
C SER A 35 25.20 1.15 -10.66
N ILE A 36 23.99 0.59 -10.56
CA ILE A 36 23.45 0.03 -9.32
C ILE A 36 22.65 -1.24 -9.64
N GLU A 37 22.77 -2.24 -8.76
CA GLU A 37 22.04 -3.51 -8.89
C GLU A 37 20.77 -3.49 -8.03
N ILE A 38 19.62 -3.65 -8.69
CA ILE A 38 18.30 -3.72 -8.04
C ILE A 38 17.88 -5.17 -7.93
N ARG A 39 17.52 -5.60 -6.71
CA ARG A 39 17.11 -6.95 -6.35
C ARG A 39 15.86 -6.91 -5.48
N GLU A 40 15.14 -8.02 -5.41
CA GLU A 40 13.92 -8.12 -4.59
C GLU A 40 14.19 -7.91 -3.09
N ASP A 41 15.37 -8.28 -2.60
CA ASP A 41 15.76 -8.14 -1.20
C ASP A 41 16.20 -6.71 -0.82
N ASN A 42 16.67 -5.91 -1.79
CA ASN A 42 17.21 -4.57 -1.54
C ASN A 42 16.29 -3.44 -2.00
N VAL A 43 15.36 -3.69 -2.93
CA VAL A 43 14.62 -2.63 -3.66
C VAL A 43 13.82 -1.70 -2.75
N GLU A 44 13.22 -2.22 -1.68
CA GLU A 44 12.47 -1.39 -0.73
C GLU A 44 13.41 -0.41 0.00
N THR A 45 14.46 -0.94 0.63
CA THR A 45 15.44 -0.12 1.33
C THR A 45 16.20 0.83 0.39
N LEU A 46 16.43 0.41 -0.86
CA LEU A 46 17.06 1.21 -1.89
C LEU A 46 16.16 2.34 -2.34
N LEU A 47 14.86 2.10 -2.57
CA LEU A 47 13.90 3.13 -2.92
C LEU A 47 13.81 4.18 -1.80
N SER A 48 13.69 3.76 -0.54
CA SER A 48 13.66 4.67 0.61
C SER A 48 14.91 5.54 0.70
N THR A 49 16.09 4.94 0.51
CA THR A 49 17.37 5.66 0.55
C THR A 49 17.49 6.62 -0.64
N ALA A 50 17.09 6.18 -1.83
CA ALA A 50 17.11 7.00 -3.04
C ALA A 50 16.15 8.20 -2.94
N CYS A 51 14.98 8.02 -2.33
CA CYS A 51 14.05 9.11 -2.02
C CYS A 51 14.67 10.11 -1.04
N LEU A 52 15.30 9.64 0.04
CA LEU A 52 15.97 10.50 1.03
C LEU A 52 17.12 11.31 0.41
N MET A 53 17.90 10.68 -0.48
CA MET A 53 19.04 11.29 -1.15
C MET A 53 18.66 12.04 -2.44
N LEU A 54 17.38 12.08 -2.79
CA LEU A 54 16.84 12.75 -3.99
C LEU A 54 17.45 12.24 -5.32
N LEU A 55 17.74 10.94 -5.39
CA LEU A 55 18.30 10.27 -6.57
C LEU A 55 17.18 9.81 -7.51
N HIS A 56 16.64 10.75 -8.29
CA HIS A 56 15.46 10.51 -9.13
C HIS A 56 15.59 9.34 -10.11
N GLU A 57 16.75 9.13 -10.74
CA GLU A 57 16.94 8.01 -11.68
C GLU A 57 16.84 6.64 -10.98
N VAL A 58 17.39 6.53 -9.77
CA VAL A 58 17.33 5.31 -8.96
C VAL A 58 15.91 5.08 -8.47
N VAL A 59 15.21 6.14 -8.05
CA VAL A 59 13.79 6.08 -7.66
C VAL A 59 12.93 5.57 -8.82
N GLU A 60 13.13 6.09 -10.03
CA GLU A 60 12.39 5.65 -11.21
C GLU A 60 12.69 4.19 -11.56
N ALA A 61 13.96 3.78 -11.52
CA ALA A 61 14.36 2.41 -11.79
C ALA A 61 13.78 1.41 -10.77
N CYS A 62 13.82 1.75 -9.47
CA CYS A 62 13.23 0.94 -8.41
C CYS A 62 11.70 0.88 -8.53
N SER A 63 11.06 2.01 -8.83
CA SER A 63 9.60 2.06 -9.05
C SER A 63 9.20 1.18 -10.23
N ARG A 64 9.93 1.23 -11.35
CA ARG A 64 9.69 0.37 -12.50
C ARG A 64 9.90 -1.11 -12.16
N PHE A 65 10.92 -1.43 -11.36
CA PHE A 65 11.16 -2.81 -10.92
C PHE A 65 9.98 -3.33 -10.08
N LEU A 66 9.52 -2.55 -9.10
CA LEU A 66 8.38 -2.91 -8.25
C LEU A 66 7.08 -3.05 -9.04
N ALA A 67 6.85 -2.17 -10.02
CA ALA A 67 5.72 -2.25 -10.93
C ALA A 67 5.69 -3.58 -11.72
N HIS A 68 6.83 -4.08 -12.17
CA HIS A 68 6.90 -5.37 -12.87
C HIS A 68 6.68 -6.58 -11.95
N GLN A 69 6.88 -6.41 -10.64
CA GLN A 69 6.73 -7.44 -9.62
C GLN A 69 5.37 -7.37 -8.90
N LEU A 70 4.44 -6.55 -9.39
CA LEU A 70 3.08 -6.47 -8.85
C LEU A 70 2.37 -7.82 -8.99
N HIS A 71 1.94 -8.34 -7.86
CA HIS A 71 1.22 -9.59 -7.71
C HIS A 71 0.03 -9.39 -6.77
N PRO A 72 -1.08 -10.13 -6.91
CA PRO A 72 -2.26 -9.95 -6.06
C PRO A 72 -2.02 -10.16 -4.55
N SER A 73 -0.89 -10.76 -4.18
CA SER A 73 -0.49 -11.05 -2.81
C SER A 73 0.49 -10.04 -2.19
N ASN A 74 0.99 -9.08 -2.98
CA ASN A 74 1.93 -8.04 -2.52
C ASN A 74 1.52 -6.63 -2.98
N CYS A 75 0.52 -6.49 -3.84
CA CYS A 75 0.16 -5.22 -4.45
C CYS A 75 -0.34 -4.21 -3.42
N LEU A 76 -0.98 -4.69 -2.34
CA LEU A 76 -1.41 -3.83 -1.24
C LEU A 76 -0.19 -3.31 -0.49
N GLY A 77 0.75 -4.16 -0.10
CA GLY A 77 1.99 -3.74 0.55
C GLY A 77 2.79 -2.74 -0.28
N ILE A 78 2.90 -2.98 -1.60
CA ILE A 78 3.57 -2.06 -2.52
C ILE A 78 2.83 -0.72 -2.60
N ALA A 79 1.49 -0.70 -2.60
CA ALA A 79 0.73 0.55 -2.59
C ALA A 79 0.99 1.37 -1.31
N VAL A 80 0.96 0.72 -0.13
CA VAL A 80 1.27 1.37 1.16
C VAL A 80 2.70 1.90 1.17
N PHE A 81 3.64 1.10 0.67
CA PHE A 81 5.03 1.50 0.58
C PHE A 81 5.21 2.70 -0.36
N ALA A 82 4.55 2.70 -1.51
CA ALA A 82 4.58 3.81 -2.46
C ALA A 82 3.98 5.10 -1.87
N GLU A 83 2.90 4.99 -1.08
CA GLU A 83 2.31 6.11 -0.33
C GLU A 83 3.30 6.69 0.69
N HIS A 84 3.97 5.84 1.46
CA HIS A 84 4.99 6.25 2.43
C HIS A 84 6.18 6.96 1.76
N GLN A 85 6.62 6.47 0.61
CA GLN A 85 7.72 7.08 -0.16
C GLN A 85 7.27 8.25 -1.04
N SER A 86 6.00 8.65 -0.98
CA SER A 86 5.41 9.68 -1.85
C SER A 86 5.63 9.43 -3.35
N CYS A 87 5.76 8.16 -3.74
CA CYS A 87 5.99 7.71 -5.11
C CYS A 87 4.64 7.56 -5.84
N THR A 88 4.11 8.66 -6.36
CA THR A 88 2.78 8.71 -6.97
C THR A 88 2.61 7.81 -8.19
N SER A 89 3.65 7.66 -9.02
CA SER A 89 3.59 6.79 -10.21
C SER A 89 3.39 5.32 -9.82
N LEU A 90 4.19 4.82 -8.87
CA LEU A 90 4.08 3.45 -8.37
C LEU A 90 2.74 3.22 -7.65
N LEU A 91 2.30 4.21 -6.86
CA LEU A 91 1.01 4.15 -6.17
C LEU A 91 -0.16 4.03 -7.16
N GLN A 92 -0.14 4.79 -8.26
CA GLN A 92 -1.17 4.71 -9.29
C GLN A 92 -1.18 3.34 -9.98
N GLU A 93 -0.02 2.79 -10.32
CA GLU A 93 0.07 1.47 -10.94
C GLU A 93 -0.37 0.35 -9.98
N ALA A 94 0.03 0.41 -8.71
CA ALA A 94 -0.39 -0.55 -7.68
C ALA A 94 -1.90 -0.48 -7.42
N ASN A 95 -2.48 0.72 -7.36
CA ASN A 95 -3.93 0.90 -7.21
C ASN A 95 -4.69 0.41 -8.43
N ALA A 96 -4.22 0.73 -9.65
CA ALA A 96 -4.85 0.24 -10.88
C ALA A 96 -4.81 -1.29 -10.95
N TYR A 97 -3.68 -1.91 -10.58
CA TYR A 97 -3.56 -3.36 -10.50
C TYR A 97 -4.51 -3.97 -9.47
N THR A 98 -4.57 -3.36 -8.28
CA THR A 98 -5.47 -3.79 -7.19
C THR A 98 -6.93 -3.72 -7.63
N SER A 99 -7.36 -2.64 -8.30
CA SER A 99 -8.71 -2.51 -8.82
C SER A 99 -9.02 -3.54 -9.89
N GLN A 100 -8.09 -3.83 -10.80
CA GLN A 100 -8.27 -4.82 -11.87
C GLN A 100 -8.35 -6.27 -11.35
N HIS A 101 -7.53 -6.60 -10.35
CA HIS A 101 -7.39 -7.94 -9.78
C HIS A 101 -8.05 -8.10 -8.41
N PHE A 102 -8.97 -7.20 -8.04
CA PHE A 102 -9.57 -7.12 -6.71
C PHE A 102 -10.10 -8.47 -6.18
N MET A 103 -10.75 -9.25 -7.03
CA MET A 103 -11.28 -10.58 -6.71
C MET A 103 -10.23 -11.58 -6.23
N GLN A 104 -8.98 -11.44 -6.68
CA GLN A 104 -7.86 -12.27 -6.22
C GLN A 104 -7.25 -11.67 -4.94
N VAL A 105 -7.17 -10.35 -4.86
CA VAL A 105 -6.63 -9.62 -3.70
C VAL A 105 -7.43 -9.92 -2.43
N ILE A 106 -8.76 -9.94 -2.50
CA ILE A 106 -9.64 -10.22 -1.33
C ILE A 106 -9.45 -11.63 -0.74
N GLN A 107 -8.83 -12.57 -1.48
CA GLN A 107 -8.56 -13.92 -1.02
C GLN A 107 -7.22 -14.02 -0.25
N ASN A 108 -6.37 -13.00 -0.37
CA ASN A 108 -5.05 -12.99 0.24
C ASN A 108 -5.10 -12.47 1.68
N GLN A 109 -4.21 -12.98 2.53
CA GLN A 109 -4.12 -12.56 3.93
C GLN A 109 -3.71 -11.09 4.09
N GLU A 110 -2.97 -10.55 3.12
CA GLU A 110 -2.55 -9.15 3.12
C GLU A 110 -3.76 -8.18 3.18
N PHE A 111 -4.87 -8.55 2.52
CA PHE A 111 -6.12 -7.80 2.60
C PHE A 111 -6.67 -7.73 4.03
N LEU A 112 -6.60 -8.84 4.78
CA LEU A 112 -7.07 -8.90 6.17
C LEU A 112 -6.21 -8.05 7.12
N GLN A 113 -4.98 -7.76 6.74
CA GLN A 113 -4.02 -6.95 7.51
C GLN A 113 -4.14 -5.44 7.23
N LEU A 114 -4.94 -5.02 6.25
CA LEU A 114 -5.14 -3.60 5.93
C LEU A 114 -5.63 -2.79 7.13
N ASN A 115 -5.20 -1.53 7.18
CA ASN A 115 -5.68 -0.53 8.13
C ASN A 115 -7.04 0.03 7.73
N VAL A 116 -7.73 0.67 8.67
CA VAL A 116 -9.06 1.27 8.43
C VAL A 116 -8.99 2.31 7.30
N GLU A 117 -8.00 3.20 7.30
CA GLU A 117 -7.84 4.26 6.29
C GLU A 117 -7.61 3.70 4.88
N GLN A 118 -6.83 2.63 4.78
CA GLN A 118 -6.57 1.94 3.52
C GLN A 118 -7.82 1.25 3.00
N MET A 119 -8.56 0.59 3.90
CA MET A 119 -9.85 -0.01 3.56
C MET A 119 -10.86 1.05 3.11
N GLU A 120 -10.91 2.21 3.77
CA GLU A 120 -11.76 3.33 3.34
C GLU A 120 -11.37 3.85 1.96
N SER A 121 -10.08 4.03 1.68
CA SER A 121 -9.58 4.48 0.38
C SER A 121 -9.92 3.48 -0.73
N LEU A 122 -9.73 2.18 -0.45
CA LEU A 122 -10.05 1.09 -1.37
C LEU A 122 -11.54 1.01 -1.68
N LEU A 123 -12.41 1.08 -0.65
CA LEU A 123 -13.87 1.09 -0.83
C LEU A 123 -14.40 2.38 -1.47
N SER A 124 -13.69 3.49 -1.33
CA SER A 124 -14.05 4.76 -1.97
C SER A 124 -13.70 4.77 -3.47
N SER A 125 -12.94 3.79 -3.96
CA SER A 125 -12.60 3.66 -5.37
C SER A 125 -13.80 3.13 -6.15
N ASP A 126 -14.32 3.93 -7.09
CA ASP A 126 -15.43 3.54 -7.97
C ASP A 126 -15.00 2.57 -9.10
N ASP A 127 -13.70 2.39 -9.32
CA ASP A 127 -13.12 1.64 -10.44
C ASP A 127 -12.80 0.18 -10.09
N LEU A 128 -13.30 -0.34 -8.97
CA LEU A 128 -13.09 -1.74 -8.57
C LEU A 128 -13.73 -2.69 -9.60
N ASN A 129 -12.91 -3.56 -10.19
CA ASN A 129 -13.36 -4.57 -11.15
C ASN A 129 -13.98 -5.77 -10.41
N VAL A 130 -15.18 -5.56 -9.88
CA VAL A 130 -15.96 -6.60 -9.19
C VAL A 130 -17.21 -6.98 -10.00
N PRO A 131 -17.59 -8.26 -10.00
CA PRO A 131 -18.80 -8.72 -10.70
C PRO A 131 -20.09 -8.28 -9.99
N SER A 132 -20.05 -8.10 -8.67
CA SER A 132 -21.17 -7.59 -7.88
C SER A 132 -20.68 -6.93 -6.60
N GLU A 133 -21.45 -5.95 -6.12
CA GLU A 133 -21.22 -5.27 -4.83
C GLU A 133 -21.27 -6.25 -3.65
N GLU A 134 -21.92 -7.41 -3.82
CA GLU A 134 -22.00 -8.48 -2.82
C GLU A 134 -20.62 -9.00 -2.43
N HIS A 135 -19.68 -9.06 -3.39
CA HIS A 135 -18.29 -9.49 -3.11
C HIS A 135 -17.53 -8.46 -2.27
N ILE A 136 -17.78 -7.16 -2.50
CA ILE A 136 -17.21 -6.08 -1.69
C ILE A 136 -17.74 -6.18 -0.26
N PHE A 137 -19.05 -6.42 -0.10
CA PHE A 137 -19.66 -6.60 1.20
C PHE A 137 -19.10 -7.82 1.94
N GLN A 138 -18.97 -8.97 1.27
CA GLN A 138 -18.37 -10.18 1.86
C GLN A 138 -16.91 -9.96 2.25
N ALA A 139 -16.12 -9.29 1.42
CA ALA A 139 -14.74 -8.96 1.73
C ALA A 139 -14.65 -8.05 2.95
N LEU A 140 -15.51 -7.01 3.04
CA LEU A 140 -15.61 -6.14 4.22
C LEU A 140 -15.98 -6.94 5.47
N MET A 141 -16.94 -7.85 5.39
CA MET A 141 -17.36 -8.68 6.52
C MET A 141 -16.22 -9.61 6.99
N SER A 142 -15.52 -10.25 6.06
CA SER A 142 -14.34 -11.09 6.33
C SER A 142 -13.23 -10.28 7.03
N TRP A 143 -12.97 -9.06 6.56
CA TRP A 143 -12.00 -8.15 7.17
C TRP A 143 -12.40 -7.74 8.60
N ILE A 144 -13.69 -7.50 8.86
CA ILE A 144 -14.18 -7.17 10.21
C ILE A 144 -14.07 -8.36 11.16
N GLN A 145 -14.43 -9.56 10.69
CA GLN A 145 -14.36 -10.79 11.48
C GLN A 145 -12.94 -11.11 11.95
N HIS A 146 -11.91 -10.68 11.21
CA HIS A 146 -10.51 -10.90 11.59
C HIS A 146 -10.10 -10.12 12.85
N HIS A 147 -10.58 -8.89 13.06
CA HIS A 147 -10.35 -8.11 14.28
C HIS A 147 -11.63 -7.41 14.79
N PRO A 148 -12.56 -8.18 15.40
CA PRO A 148 -13.86 -7.67 15.83
C PRO A 148 -13.80 -6.47 16.79
N PRO A 149 -12.97 -6.44 17.85
CA PRO A 149 -13.10 -5.41 18.89
C PRO A 149 -12.72 -3.99 18.40
N VAL A 150 -11.78 -3.88 17.46
CA VAL A 150 -11.30 -2.58 16.94
C VAL A 150 -12.02 -2.19 15.66
N ARG A 151 -12.42 -3.15 14.82
CA ARG A 151 -13.02 -2.87 13.50
C ARG A 151 -14.53 -2.63 13.56
N ARG A 152 -15.23 -3.13 14.59
CA ARG A 152 -16.68 -2.90 14.78
C ARG A 152 -17.06 -1.42 14.88
N GLN A 153 -16.23 -0.57 15.47
CA GLN A 153 -16.54 0.86 15.60
C GLN A 153 -16.51 1.59 14.24
N HIS A 154 -15.81 1.04 13.24
CA HIS A 154 -15.68 1.63 11.91
C HIS A 154 -16.69 1.05 10.90
N ILE A 155 -17.43 0.01 11.27
CA ILE A 155 -18.36 -0.69 10.37
C ILE A 155 -19.40 0.27 9.76
N GLY A 156 -19.96 1.19 10.55
CA GLY A 156 -20.96 2.13 10.08
C GLY A 156 -20.43 3.09 9.03
N ARG A 157 -19.15 3.50 9.15
CA ARG A 157 -18.49 4.37 8.18
C ARG A 157 -18.14 3.60 6.90
N LEU A 158 -17.60 2.39 7.04
CA LEU A 158 -17.24 1.54 5.90
C LEU A 158 -18.48 1.05 5.12
N LEU A 159 -19.57 0.70 5.81
CA LEU A 159 -20.84 0.34 5.17
C LEU A 159 -21.46 1.50 4.40
N GLY A 160 -21.22 2.74 4.83
CA GLY A 160 -21.65 3.93 4.09
C GLY A 160 -20.91 4.16 2.78
N LEU A 161 -19.72 3.56 2.61
CA LEU A 161 -18.94 3.60 1.38
C LEU A 161 -19.37 2.52 0.39
N VAL A 162 -19.92 1.40 0.88
CA VAL A 162 -20.50 0.35 0.04
C VAL A 162 -21.80 0.86 -0.58
N LYS A 163 -22.01 0.63 -1.88
CA LYS A 163 -23.23 1.02 -2.58
C LYS A 163 -24.36 0.06 -2.23
N LEU A 164 -24.86 0.15 -1.00
CA LEU A 164 -25.98 -0.65 -0.48
C LEU A 164 -27.20 -0.74 -1.43
N PRO A 165 -27.56 0.32 -2.21
CA PRO A 165 -28.65 0.22 -3.18
C PRO A 165 -28.41 -0.76 -4.35
N LEU A 166 -27.16 -1.14 -4.62
CA LEU A 166 -26.80 -2.11 -5.65
C LEU A 166 -26.81 -3.57 -5.13
N LEU A 167 -26.95 -3.77 -3.82
CA LEU A 167 -27.08 -5.09 -3.23
C LEU A 167 -28.50 -5.62 -3.42
N SER A 168 -28.61 -6.93 -3.65
CA SER A 168 -29.92 -7.55 -3.77
C SER A 168 -30.66 -7.52 -2.42
N PRO A 169 -31.96 -7.16 -2.37
CA PRO A 169 -32.72 -7.08 -1.12
C PRO A 169 -32.76 -8.42 -0.36
N ALA A 170 -32.70 -9.54 -1.08
CA ALA A 170 -32.65 -10.88 -0.52
C ALA A 170 -31.31 -11.16 0.19
N PHE A 171 -30.20 -10.72 -0.40
CA PHE A 171 -28.87 -10.83 0.21
C PHE A 171 -28.75 -9.94 1.45
N LEU A 172 -29.26 -8.72 1.39
CA LEU A 172 -29.31 -7.84 2.57
C LEU A 172 -30.13 -8.46 3.71
N ALA A 173 -31.29 -9.05 3.43
CA ALA A 173 -32.11 -9.69 4.44
C ALA A 173 -31.38 -10.88 5.10
N ASP A 174 -30.76 -11.76 4.31
CA ASP A 174 -30.01 -12.93 4.79
C ASP A 174 -28.76 -12.52 5.61
N GLN A 175 -28.04 -11.49 5.17
CA GLN A 175 -26.87 -10.98 5.88
C GLN A 175 -27.23 -10.19 7.14
N ILE A 176 -28.36 -9.47 7.14
CA ILE A 176 -28.86 -8.79 8.34
C ILE A 176 -29.38 -9.81 9.35
N GLU A 177 -30.09 -10.87 8.91
CA GLU A 177 -30.51 -11.97 9.80
C GLU A 177 -29.30 -12.68 10.42
N THR A 178 -28.27 -13.02 9.65
CA THR A 178 -27.05 -13.65 10.19
C THR A 178 -26.25 -12.74 11.14
N VAL A 179 -26.23 -11.42 10.89
CA VAL A 179 -25.63 -10.42 11.79
C VAL A 179 -26.44 -10.25 13.09
N ILE A 180 -27.77 -10.44 13.06
CA ILE A 180 -28.66 -10.29 14.22
C ILE A 180 -28.73 -11.59 15.05
N ASP A 181 -28.73 -12.77 14.43
CA ASP A 181 -28.89 -14.07 15.10
C ASP A 181 -27.56 -14.67 15.62
N GLY A 182 -26.40 -14.14 15.21
CA GLY A 182 -25.12 -14.82 15.42
C GLY A 182 -23.93 -13.92 15.70
N ASN A 183 -23.86 -13.40 16.94
CA ASN A 183 -22.60 -13.06 17.60
C ASN A 183 -21.77 -11.90 17.01
N LEU A 184 -22.34 -10.69 17.05
CA LEU A 184 -21.56 -9.48 17.33
C LEU A 184 -21.60 -9.19 18.84
#